data_AF-A0A9D7WTT5-F1
#
_entry.id   AF-A0A9D7WTT5-F1
#
_cell.length_a   1.000
_cell.length_b   1.000
_cell.length_c   1.000
_cell.angle_alpha   90.00
_cell.angle_beta   90.00
_cell.angle_gamma   90.00
#
_symmetry.space_group_name_H-M   'P 1'
#
loop_
_entity.id
_entity.type
_entity.pdbx_description
1 polymer ?
#
loop_
_entity_poly.entity_id
_entity_poly.type
_entity_poly.pdbx_seq_one_letter_code
_entity_poly.pdbx_strand_id
1 'polypeptide(L)' 'MSRKNPALYQINTRAFLSEISRKISRIATLDDIPDSDLEQWAKFGFDWIYMLSVWQTG' A
#
# COMPACT_ATOMS: atom_id res chain seq x y z
N MET A 1 19.69 -13.79 0.55
CA MET A 1 20.33 -13.41 1.83
C MET A 1 19.52 -12.28 2.43
N SER A 2 18.99 -12.44 3.65
CA SER A 2 18.24 -11.37 4.32
C SER A 2 19.20 -10.32 4.87
N ARG A 3 18.87 -9.02 4.73
CA ARG A 3 19.66 -7.93 5.30
C ARG A 3 19.65 -8.02 6.84
N LYS A 4 20.76 -7.66 7.47
CA LYS A 4 20.90 -7.66 8.95
C LYS A 4 19.95 -6.67 9.63
N ASN A 5 19.52 -5.62 8.91
CA ASN A 5 18.52 -4.65 9.33
C ASN A 5 17.56 -4.38 8.16
N PRO A 6 16.46 -5.14 8.02
CA PRO A 6 15.50 -4.91 6.95
C PRO A 6 14.74 -3.59 7.17
N ALA A 7 14.55 -2.82 6.10
CA ALA A 7 13.78 -1.58 6.11
C ALA A 7 12.32 -1.84 5.70
N LEU A 8 11.40 -1.17 6.40
CA LEU A 8 9.96 -1.29 6.16
C LEU A 8 9.40 -0.02 5.52
N TYR A 9 8.68 -0.17 4.42
CA TYR A 9 7.85 0.88 3.85
C TYR A 9 6.41 0.72 4.34
N GLN A 10 5.92 1.70 5.11
CA GLN A 10 4.57 1.66 5.65
C GLN A 10 3.64 2.58 4.86
N ILE A 11 2.50 2.04 4.43
CA ILE A 11 1.47 2.76 3.67
C ILE A 11 0.22 2.87 4.52
N ASN A 12 -0.33 4.08 4.67
CA ASN A 12 -1.65 4.26 5.27
C ASN A 12 -2.73 3.85 4.27
N THR A 13 -3.17 2.59 4.36
CA THR A 13 -4.08 1.97 3.39
C THR A 13 -5.40 2.73 3.26
N ARG A 14 -5.96 3.22 4.37
CA ARG A 14 -7.24 3.94 4.37
C ARG A 14 -7.13 5.29 3.66
N ALA A 15 -6.05 6.02 3.90
CA ALA A 15 -5.79 7.27 3.21
C ALA A 15 -5.60 7.03 1.71
N PHE A 16 -4.78 6.04 1.35
CA PHE A 16 -4.51 5.69 -0.04
C PHE A 16 -5.77 5.25 -0.81
N LEU A 17 -6.57 4.33 -0.23
CA LEU A 17 -7.83 3.92 -0.84
C LEU A 17 -8.85 5.06 -0.91
N SER A 18 -8.82 6.03 0.01
CA SER A 18 -9.67 7.23 -0.07
C SER A 18 -9.30 8.10 -1.27
N GLU A 19 -8.01 8.23 -1.59
CA GLU A 19 -7.55 8.94 -2.78
C GLU A 19 -7.96 8.24 -4.08
N ILE A 20 -7.83 6.90 -4.14
CA ILE A 20 -8.31 6.12 -5.28
C ILE A 20 -9.83 6.25 -5.41
N SER A 21 -10.57 6.12 -4.31
CA SER A 21 -12.04 6.22 -4.28
C SER A 21 -12.52 7.54 -4.90
N ARG A 22 -11.83 8.65 -4.59
CA ARG A 22 -12.11 9.97 -5.18
C ARG A 22 -11.90 10.01 -6.69
N LYS A 23 -10.87 9.32 -7.20
CA LYS A 23 -10.57 9.27 -8.65
C LYS A 23 -11.60 8.44 -9.42
N ILE A 24 -12.08 7.34 -8.84
CA ILE A 24 -12.99 6.39 -9.50
C ILE A 24 -14.48 6.57 -9.15
N SER A 25 -14.80 7.55 -8.29
CA SER A 25 -16.16 7.89 -7.83
C SER A 25 -16.95 6.72 -7.24
N ARG A 26 -16.27 5.77 -6.59
CA ARG A 26 -16.87 4.68 -5.79
C ARG A 26 -15.92 4.28 -4.67
N ILE A 27 -16.39 3.44 -3.74
CA ILE A 27 -15.53 2.86 -2.70
C ILE A 27 -14.47 1.99 -3.38
N ALA A 28 -13.21 2.31 -3.14
CA ALA A 28 -12.07 1.53 -3.61
C ALA A 28 -11.76 0.38 -2.64
N THR A 29 -11.34 -0.73 -3.22
CA THR A 29 -10.85 -1.93 -2.54
C THR A 29 -9.36 -2.12 -2.85
N LEU A 30 -8.73 -3.14 -2.26
CA LEU A 30 -7.33 -3.45 -2.58
C LEU A 30 -7.11 -3.82 -4.05
N ASP A 31 -8.13 -4.36 -4.73
CA ASP A 31 -8.10 -4.65 -6.18
C ASP A 31 -8.03 -3.39 -7.04
N ASP A 32 -8.37 -2.23 -6.49
CA ASP A 32 -8.31 -0.96 -7.21
C ASP A 32 -6.94 -0.29 -7.13
N ILE A 33 -5.97 -0.90 -6.42
CA ILE A 33 -4.59 -0.42 -6.38
C ILE A 33 -3.95 -0.73 -7.74
N PRO A 34 -3.51 0.29 -8.51
CA PRO A 34 -2.86 0.07 -9.79
C PRO A 34 -1.55 -0.72 -9.64
N ASP A 35 -1.30 -1.66 -10.54
CA ASP A 35 -0.03 -2.40 -10.61
C ASP A 35 1.18 -1.46 -10.69
N SER A 36 1.02 -0.31 -11.34
CA SER A 36 2.07 0.71 -11.43
C SER A 36 2.51 1.26 -10.07
N ASP A 37 1.57 1.38 -9.13
CA ASP A 37 1.86 1.85 -7.77
C ASP A 37 2.60 0.74 -6.99
N LEU A 38 2.16 -0.52 -7.12
CA LEU A 38 2.85 -1.67 -6.53
C LEU A 38 4.28 -1.80 -7.06
N GLU A 39 4.47 -1.66 -8.38
CA GLU A 39 5.79 -1.65 -9.00
C GLU A 39 6.66 -0.50 -8.51
N GLN A 40 6.08 0.70 -8.34
CA GLN A 40 6.80 1.85 -7.83
C GLN A 40 7.26 1.61 -6.39
N TRP A 41 6.40 1.06 -5.53
CA TRP A 41 6.75 0.75 -4.15
C TRP A 41 7.86 -0.32 -4.07
N ALA A 42 7.80 -1.34 -4.92
CA ALA A 42 8.85 -2.35 -5.02
C ALA A 42 10.20 -1.76 -5.44
N LYS A 43 10.21 -0.68 -6.24
CA LYS A 43 11.42 0.01 -6.69
C LYS A 43 12.04 0.93 -5.62
N PHE A 44 11.36 1.20 -4.51
CA PHE A 44 11.91 2.06 -3.44
C PHE A 44 13.05 1.41 -2.63
N GLY A 45 13.31 0.11 -2.81
CA GLY A 45 14.46 -0.57 -2.21
C GLY A 45 14.29 -0.97 -0.74
N PHE A 46 13.07 -0.81 -0.19
CA PHE A 46 12.68 -1.38 1.09
C PHE A 46 12.52 -2.90 0.99
N ASP A 47 12.73 -3.60 2.10
CA ASP A 47 12.66 -5.06 2.13
C ASP A 47 11.22 -5.55 2.28
N TRP A 48 10.35 -4.73 2.90
CA TRP A 48 8.96 -5.07 3.16
C TRP A 48 8.04 -3.88 2.91
N ILE A 49 6.80 -4.18 2.50
CA ILE A 49 5.69 -3.23 2.45
C ILE A 49 4.70 -3.64 3.53
N TYR A 50 4.28 -2.68 4.37
CA TYR A 50 3.28 -2.89 5.40
C TYR A 50 2.09 -1.97 5.18
N MET A 51 0.93 -2.59 4.98
CA MET A 51 -0.35 -1.93 4.74
C MET A 51 -1.01 -1.60 6.09
N LEU A 52 -0.72 -0.41 6.62
CA LEU A 52 -1.27 0.07 7.88
C LEU A 52 -2.79 0.19 7.79
N SER A 53 -3.49 -0.27 8.83
CA SER A 53 -4.95 -0.17 8.99
C SER A 53 -5.77 -0.85 7.89
N VAL A 54 -5.19 -1.86 7.22
CA VAL A 54 -5.85 -2.61 6.13
C VAL A 54 -7.05 -3.45 6.60
N TRP A 55 -7.04 -3.87 7.86
CA TRP A 55 -8.11 -4.68 8.43
C TRP A 55 -9.32 -3.84 8.84
N GLN A 56 -10.50 -4.43 8.71
CA GLN A 56 -11.70 -3.90 9.34
C GLN A 56 -11.59 -4.08 10.86
N THR A 57 -12.01 -3.06 11.59
CA THR A 57 -12.11 -3.07 13.04
C THR A 57 -13.59 -2.97 13.37
N GLY A 58 -14.15 -3.98 14.05
CA GLY A 58 -15.43 -3.97 14.76
C GLY A 58 -16.62 -3.29 14.08
#